data_AF-A0A3D3JIG4-F1
#
_entry.id   AF-A0A3D3JIG4-F1
#
_cell.length_a   1.000
_cell.length_b   1.000
_cell.length_c   1.000
_cell.angle_alpha   90.00
_cell.angle_beta   90.00
_cell.angle_gamma   90.00
#
_symmetry.space_group_name_H-M   'P 1'
#
loop_
_entity.id
_entity.type
_entity.pdbx_description
1 polymer ?
#
loop_
_entity_poly.entity_id
_entity_poly.type
_entity_poly.pdbx_seq_one_letter_code
_entity_poly.pdbx_strand_id
1 'polypeptide(L)'
;MRRWPEFGHNARRRLPPFRSRNTMRRTQPAIDRVWTVLDVIDWGKEYFARKDVDSPRLTIELMICHVLGIGRIKLYTDHERPLSPAELAQLRAMIERRVRQEPLQYILGEAPFYGCMLEVTADVLIPRPETELLVERIVRHGKGRNGLRCLDIGTGSGCIAIASAVHLPQSTWLALDVSQAAAELARRNAERSGVADRVNVVVMDILRELPSEKFDVLAMNPPYIPSADVPELEPVVRDYEPHIALTDDSDGLTFYRRLASVAPDIMAESGVMFWEIGFGQKESIIDIVMANRLAVEIVDDLSGIPRLAIVGNSGVTMS
;
A
#
# COMPACT_ATOMS: atom_id res chain seq x y z
N MET A 1 -9.02 20.78 -29.29
CA MET A 1 -8.85 19.79 -28.19
C MET A 1 -9.55 18.50 -28.59
N ARG A 2 -8.81 17.41 -28.78
CA ARG A 2 -9.37 16.15 -29.33
C ARG A 2 -10.24 15.48 -28.25
N ARG A 3 -11.55 15.37 -28.47
CA ARG A 3 -12.46 14.73 -27.52
C ARG A 3 -12.43 13.22 -27.69
N TRP A 4 -12.17 12.49 -26.60
CA TRP A 4 -12.55 11.07 -26.49
C TRP A 4 -14.09 11.00 -26.51
N PRO A 5 -14.74 10.19 -27.36
CA PRO A 5 -16.17 10.29 -27.62
C PRO A 5 -17.11 10.11 -26.41
N GLU A 6 -16.62 9.71 -25.24
CA GLU A 6 -17.49 9.31 -24.10
C GLU A 6 -17.24 10.06 -22.77
N PHE A 7 -16.17 10.86 -22.64
CA PHE A 7 -15.94 11.69 -21.44
C PHE A 7 -16.63 13.07 -21.51
N GLY A 8 -17.89 13.09 -21.94
CA GLY A 8 -18.73 14.28 -22.05
C GLY A 8 -20.07 14.05 -21.36
N HIS A 9 -20.34 14.87 -20.33
CA HIS A 9 -21.53 14.89 -19.47
C HIS A 9 -22.79 14.20 -20.02
N ASN A 10 -23.24 13.15 -19.32
CA ASN A 10 -24.63 12.73 -19.34
C ASN A 10 -25.07 12.31 -17.93
N ALA A 11 -25.76 13.22 -17.22
CA ALA A 11 -26.90 12.90 -16.37
C ALA A 11 -27.44 14.16 -15.66
N ARG A 12 -28.53 14.73 -16.19
CA ARG A 12 -29.76 15.02 -15.41
C ARG A 12 -30.89 15.45 -16.36
N ARG A 13 -31.95 14.65 -16.35
CA ARG A 13 -33.22 14.83 -17.07
C ARG A 13 -33.93 16.12 -16.70
N ARG A 14 -34.62 16.74 -17.66
CA ARG A 14 -36.03 17.22 -17.57
C ARG A 14 -36.53 17.60 -18.98
N LEU A 15 -37.59 16.92 -19.44
CA LEU A 15 -38.47 17.37 -20.55
C LEU A 15 -39.41 18.48 -20.00
N PRO A 16 -39.94 19.44 -20.81
CA PRO A 16 -41.15 19.20 -21.62
C PRO A 16 -41.18 20.04 -22.95
N PRO A 17 -42.32 20.32 -23.64
CA PRO A 17 -42.53 19.87 -25.02
C PRO A 17 -42.67 20.98 -26.09
N PHE A 18 -42.75 20.52 -27.35
CA PHE A 18 -43.53 21.07 -28.49
C PHE A 18 -42.85 21.87 -29.64
N ARG A 19 -42.95 21.24 -30.83
CA ARG A 19 -43.16 21.75 -32.22
C ARG A 19 -42.05 22.49 -33.02
N SER A 20 -41.54 21.71 -33.99
CA SER A 20 -41.75 21.87 -35.45
C SER A 20 -40.57 22.29 -36.34
N ARG A 21 -40.55 21.61 -37.51
CA ARG A 21 -39.90 21.88 -38.80
C ARG A 21 -38.44 21.47 -39.00
N ASN A 22 -38.31 20.40 -39.77
CA ASN A 22 -37.35 20.17 -40.87
C ASN A 22 -35.95 20.75 -40.73
N THR A 23 -35.00 19.88 -40.40
CA THR A 23 -33.76 19.72 -41.17
C THR A 23 -33.27 18.28 -40.97
N MET A 24 -33.46 17.42 -41.96
CA MET A 24 -32.72 16.15 -42.04
C MET A 24 -31.25 16.48 -42.31
N ARG A 25 -30.49 16.75 -41.25
CA ARG A 25 -29.03 16.63 -41.30
C ARG A 25 -28.74 15.15 -41.07
N ARG A 26 -28.44 14.42 -42.14
CA ARG A 26 -27.84 13.08 -42.09
C ARG A 26 -26.67 13.13 -41.11
N THR A 27 -26.82 12.52 -39.94
CA THR A 27 -25.72 12.20 -39.05
C THR A 27 -24.87 11.17 -39.79
N GLN A 28 -23.74 11.62 -40.35
CA GLN A 28 -22.67 10.74 -40.75
C GLN A 28 -22.28 9.90 -39.52
N PRO A 29 -22.17 8.56 -39.61
CA PRO A 29 -21.62 7.78 -38.52
C PRO A 29 -20.22 8.33 -38.22
N ALA A 30 -19.95 8.63 -36.95
CA ALA A 30 -18.61 8.99 -36.53
C ALA A 30 -17.69 7.86 -36.99
N ILE A 31 -16.71 8.17 -37.82
CA ILE A 31 -15.67 7.21 -38.21
C ILE A 31 -15.06 6.72 -36.89
N ASP A 32 -15.16 5.42 -36.62
CA ASP A 32 -14.54 4.80 -35.46
C ASP A 32 -13.03 5.08 -35.54
N ARG A 33 -12.59 6.09 -34.80
CA ARG A 33 -11.19 6.46 -34.72
C ARG A 33 -10.46 5.30 -34.08
N VAL A 34 -9.44 4.79 -34.76
CA VAL A 34 -8.48 3.87 -34.17
C VAL A 34 -7.62 4.66 -33.19
N TRP A 35 -7.68 4.30 -31.91
CA TRP A 35 -6.85 4.89 -30.86
C TRP A 35 -5.61 4.04 -30.65
N THR A 36 -4.44 4.65 -30.76
CA THR A 36 -3.16 3.99 -30.47
C THR A 36 -2.77 4.18 -29.01
N VAL A 37 -1.78 3.40 -28.55
CA VAL A 37 -1.16 3.58 -27.23
C VAL A 37 -0.70 5.03 -27.03
N LEU A 38 0.01 5.60 -28.01
CA LEU A 38 0.50 6.98 -27.93
C LEU A 38 -0.65 8.01 -27.85
N ASP A 39 -1.70 7.81 -28.65
CA ASP A 39 -2.87 8.69 -28.61
C ASP A 39 -3.53 8.71 -27.22
N VAL A 40 -3.62 7.56 -26.54
CA VAL A 40 -4.19 7.48 -25.18
C VAL A 40 -3.25 8.09 -24.14
N ILE A 41 -1.93 7.87 -24.24
CA ILE A 41 -0.96 8.48 -23.33
C ILE A 41 -1.07 10.01 -23.39
N ASP A 42 -1.05 10.59 -24.59
CA ASP A 42 -1.12 12.04 -24.74
C ASP A 42 -2.45 12.63 -24.27
N TRP A 43 -3.56 11.97 -24.60
CA TRP A 43 -4.87 12.39 -24.11
C TRP A 43 -4.98 12.27 -22.59
N GLY A 44 -4.55 11.15 -22.01
CA GLY A 44 -4.66 10.87 -20.58
C GLY A 44 -3.79 11.80 -19.75
N LYS A 45 -2.57 12.09 -20.22
CA LYS A 45 -1.66 13.09 -19.62
C LYS A 45 -2.34 14.46 -19.50
N GLU A 46 -2.93 14.96 -20.60
CA GLU A 46 -3.63 16.25 -20.58
C GLU A 46 -4.89 16.22 -19.71
N TYR A 47 -5.64 15.10 -19.74
CA TYR A 47 -6.88 14.96 -19.00
C TYR A 47 -6.64 14.91 -17.49
N PHE A 48 -5.68 14.10 -17.03
CA PHE A 48 -5.31 13.98 -15.62
C PHE A 48 -4.68 15.25 -15.08
N ALA A 49 -3.86 15.98 -15.86
CA ALA A 49 -3.33 17.28 -15.45
C ALA A 49 -4.44 18.31 -15.16
N ARG A 50 -5.56 18.27 -15.89
CA ARG A 50 -6.73 19.16 -15.65
C ARG A 50 -7.62 18.71 -14.49
N LYS A 51 -7.38 17.51 -13.98
CA LYS A 51 -8.14 16.89 -12.90
C LYS A 51 -7.34 16.82 -11.61
N ASP A 52 -6.18 17.48 -11.57
CA ASP A 52 -5.27 17.50 -10.43
C ASP A 52 -4.96 16.08 -9.93
N VAL A 53 -4.68 15.18 -10.90
CA VAL A 53 -4.18 13.83 -10.61
C VAL A 53 -2.66 13.88 -10.67
N ASP A 54 -2.02 13.36 -9.63
CA ASP A 54 -0.57 13.31 -9.55
C ASP A 54 0.06 12.46 -10.65
N SER A 55 1.27 12.88 -11.05
CA SER A 55 2.07 12.26 -12.09
C SER A 55 1.25 11.83 -13.34
N PRO A 56 0.53 12.75 -14.03
CA PRO A 56 -0.48 12.42 -15.04
C PRO A 56 -0.05 11.40 -16.09
N ARG A 57 1.18 11.56 -16.62
CA ARG A 57 1.73 10.67 -17.65
C ARG A 57 2.01 9.27 -17.09
N LEU A 58 2.64 9.18 -15.91
CA LEU A 58 2.94 7.91 -15.28
C LEU A 58 1.66 7.14 -14.98
N THR A 59 0.65 7.83 -14.45
CA THR A 59 -0.65 7.24 -14.12
C THR A 59 -1.32 6.59 -15.34
N ILE A 60 -1.41 7.28 -16.49
CA ILE A 60 -2.00 6.68 -17.69
C ILE A 60 -1.13 5.56 -18.27
N GLU A 61 0.20 5.69 -18.26
CA GLU A 61 1.11 4.64 -18.71
C GLU A 61 0.92 3.36 -17.89
N LEU A 62 0.82 3.45 -16.56
CA LEU A 62 0.61 2.30 -15.68
C LEU A 62 -0.75 1.63 -15.92
N MET A 63 -1.82 2.39 -16.16
CA MET A 63 -3.12 1.83 -16.50
C MET A 63 -3.08 1.07 -17.84
N ILE A 64 -2.40 1.60 -18.85
CA ILE A 64 -2.24 0.92 -20.14
C ILE A 64 -1.41 -0.36 -19.96
N CYS A 65 -0.29 -0.28 -19.23
CA CYS A 65 0.51 -1.47 -18.91
C CYS A 65 -0.33 -2.59 -18.30
N HIS A 66 -1.18 -2.25 -17.32
CA HIS A 66 -2.05 -3.20 -16.65
C HIS A 66 -3.08 -3.83 -17.60
N VAL A 67 -3.79 -3.02 -18.38
CA VAL A 67 -4.78 -3.51 -19.35
C VAL A 67 -4.16 -4.41 -20.42
N LEU A 68 -2.91 -4.12 -20.81
CA LEU A 68 -2.19 -4.87 -21.84
C LEU A 68 -1.37 -6.05 -21.30
N GLY A 69 -1.18 -6.15 -19.98
CA GLY A 69 -0.29 -7.14 -19.38
C GLY A 69 1.18 -6.99 -19.81
N ILE A 70 1.67 -5.76 -19.98
CA ILE A 70 3.03 -5.48 -20.44
C ILE A 70 3.79 -4.53 -19.51
N GLY A 71 5.12 -4.63 -19.51
CA GLY A 71 5.98 -3.67 -18.81
C GLY A 71 6.09 -2.33 -19.54
N ARG A 72 6.39 -1.26 -18.79
CA ARG A 72 6.46 0.13 -19.32
C ARG A 72 7.41 0.31 -20.49
N ILE A 73 8.54 -0.40 -20.51
CA ILE A 73 9.52 -0.33 -21.61
C ILE A 73 8.87 -0.69 -22.96
N LYS A 74 7.96 -1.67 -22.96
CA LYS A 74 7.27 -2.14 -24.17
C LYS A 74 6.24 -1.12 -24.69
N LEU A 75 5.74 -0.21 -23.85
CA LEU A 75 4.89 0.88 -24.35
C LEU A 75 5.65 1.76 -25.35
N TYR A 76 6.94 2.00 -25.11
CA TYR A 76 7.75 2.88 -25.95
C TYR A 76 8.13 2.26 -27.30
N THR A 77 8.16 0.93 -27.40
CA THR A 77 8.38 0.22 -28.67
C THR A 77 7.08 0.06 -29.47
N ASP A 78 5.94 0.01 -28.79
CA ASP A 78 4.64 -0.36 -29.37
C ASP A 78 3.67 0.85 -29.43
N HIS A 79 4.18 2.09 -29.49
CA HIS A 79 3.38 3.32 -29.47
C HIS A 79 2.24 3.38 -30.49
N GLU A 80 2.45 2.79 -31.67
CA GLU A 80 1.46 2.77 -32.76
C GLU A 80 0.46 1.61 -32.65
N ARG A 81 0.59 0.73 -31.65
CA ARG A 81 -0.32 -0.39 -31.44
C ARG A 81 -1.74 0.14 -31.24
N PRO A 82 -2.71 -0.29 -32.06
CA PRO A 82 -4.11 0.07 -31.85
C PRO A 82 -4.67 -0.64 -30.62
N LEU A 83 -5.52 0.06 -29.87
CA LEU A 83 -6.26 -0.48 -28.75
C LEU A 83 -7.65 -0.94 -29.20
N SER A 84 -8.00 -2.15 -28.80
CA SER A 84 -9.31 -2.75 -29.02
C SER A 84 -10.41 -2.02 -28.22
N PRO A 85 -11.69 -2.12 -28.64
CA PRO A 85 -12.80 -1.54 -27.88
C PRO A 85 -12.87 -2.02 -26.42
N ALA A 86 -12.50 -3.28 -26.16
CA ALA A 86 -12.48 -3.86 -24.81
C ALA A 86 -11.39 -3.26 -23.92
N GLU A 87 -10.16 -3.15 -24.42
CA GLU A 87 -9.04 -2.50 -23.71
C GLU A 87 -9.39 -1.03 -23.40
N LEU A 88 -9.99 -0.33 -24.37
CA LEU A 88 -10.43 1.04 -24.18
C LEU A 88 -11.54 1.16 -23.14
N ALA A 89 -12.47 0.21 -23.08
CA ALA A 89 -13.53 0.20 -22.07
C ALA A 89 -12.98 -0.01 -20.66
N GLN A 90 -12.00 -0.92 -20.49
CA GLN A 90 -11.30 -1.12 -19.21
C GLN A 90 -10.58 0.15 -18.77
N LEU A 91 -9.80 0.78 -19.67
CA LEU A 91 -9.13 2.04 -19.39
C LEU A 91 -10.11 3.13 -18.95
N ARG A 92 -11.27 3.23 -19.63
CA ARG A 92 -12.29 4.21 -19.25
C ARG A 92 -12.77 4.02 -17.81
N ALA A 93 -13.08 2.79 -17.41
CA ALA A 93 -13.50 2.50 -16.04
C ALA A 93 -12.42 2.86 -15.01
N MET A 94 -11.14 2.58 -15.30
CA MET A 94 -10.02 2.95 -14.44
C MET A 94 -9.83 4.47 -14.33
N ILE A 95 -9.96 5.19 -15.45
CA ILE A 95 -9.87 6.65 -15.48
C ILE A 95 -10.99 7.28 -14.65
N GLU A 96 -12.23 6.78 -14.76
CA GLU A 96 -13.37 7.28 -13.98
C GLU A 96 -13.17 7.15 -12.47
N ARG A 97 -12.55 6.05 -12.02
CA ARG A 97 -12.14 5.84 -10.62
C ARG A 97 -11.05 6.83 -10.22
N ARG A 98 -9.99 6.96 -11.02
CA ARG A 98 -8.84 7.81 -10.70
C ARG A 98 -9.19 9.30 -10.63
N VAL A 99 -10.10 9.80 -11.46
CA VAL A 99 -10.56 11.21 -11.36
C VAL A 99 -11.42 11.49 -10.13
N ARG A 100 -11.89 10.45 -9.43
CA ARG A 100 -12.49 10.56 -8.09
C ARG A 100 -11.46 10.44 -6.98
N GLN A 101 -10.18 10.53 -7.34
CA GLN A 101 -9.02 10.43 -6.45
C GLN A 101 -8.80 9.03 -5.82
N GLU A 102 -9.47 7.98 -6.29
CA GLU A 102 -9.21 6.62 -5.81
C GLU A 102 -7.76 6.20 -6.08
N PRO A 103 -7.00 5.71 -5.07
CA PRO A 103 -5.60 5.31 -5.20
C PRO A 103 -5.32 4.45 -6.43
N LEU A 104 -4.25 4.78 -7.17
CA LEU A 104 -3.93 4.05 -8.40
C LEU A 104 -3.70 2.57 -8.11
N GLN A 105 -3.06 2.24 -6.99
CA GLN A 105 -2.77 0.88 -6.56
C GLN A 105 -4.05 0.07 -6.34
N TYR A 106 -5.12 0.65 -5.76
CA TYR A 106 -6.42 -0.02 -5.65
C TYR A 106 -7.15 -0.14 -7.00
N ILE A 107 -6.89 0.78 -7.94
CA ILE A 107 -7.42 0.67 -9.30
C ILE A 107 -6.73 -0.47 -10.06
N LEU A 108 -5.41 -0.61 -9.90
CA LEU A 108 -4.59 -1.67 -10.49
C LEU A 108 -4.73 -3.01 -9.75
N GLY A 109 -5.13 -2.98 -8.47
CA GLY A 109 -5.18 -4.16 -7.59
C GLY A 109 -3.80 -4.64 -7.12
N GLU A 110 -2.74 -3.87 -7.35
CA GLU A 110 -1.37 -4.25 -7.00
C GLU A 110 -0.48 -3.04 -6.65
N ALA A 111 0.54 -3.29 -5.83
CA ALA A 111 1.56 -2.33 -5.42
C ALA A 111 2.95 -2.99 -5.41
N PRO A 112 3.97 -2.36 -6.01
CA PRO A 112 5.35 -2.80 -5.83
C PRO A 112 5.83 -2.44 -4.42
N PHE A 113 6.58 -3.34 -3.78
CA PHE A 113 7.18 -3.11 -2.47
C PHE A 113 8.44 -3.96 -2.30
N TYR A 114 9.59 -3.32 -2.11
CA TYR A 114 10.90 -3.94 -1.82
C TYR A 114 11.26 -5.13 -2.73
N GLY A 115 11.00 -4.99 -4.04
CA GLY A 115 11.25 -6.02 -5.06
C GLY A 115 10.14 -7.07 -5.23
N CYS A 116 9.05 -6.98 -4.47
CA CYS A 116 7.85 -7.81 -4.61
C CYS A 116 6.74 -7.04 -5.31
N MET A 117 5.84 -7.75 -6.00
CA MET A 117 4.57 -7.20 -6.49
C MET A 117 3.43 -7.81 -5.68
N LEU A 118 2.76 -6.99 -4.87
CA LEU A 118 1.75 -7.43 -3.91
C LEU A 118 0.36 -7.03 -4.38
N GLU A 119 -0.60 -7.92 -4.26
CA GLU A 119 -2.02 -7.61 -4.37
C GLU A 119 -2.44 -6.65 -3.26
N VAL A 120 -3.23 -5.63 -3.60
CA VAL A 120 -3.80 -4.69 -2.64
C VAL A 120 -5.28 -4.43 -2.93
N THR A 121 -6.07 -4.29 -1.86
CA THR A 121 -7.49 -3.93 -1.89
C THR A 121 -7.75 -2.83 -0.87
N ALA A 122 -8.97 -2.27 -0.86
CA ALA A 122 -9.39 -1.31 0.16
C ALA A 122 -9.44 -1.89 1.60
N ASP A 123 -9.19 -3.18 1.77
CA ASP A 123 -9.14 -3.84 3.09
C ASP A 123 -7.79 -3.69 3.79
N VAL A 124 -6.75 -3.18 3.10
CA VAL A 124 -5.39 -3.03 3.64
C VAL A 124 -4.78 -1.69 3.30
N LEU A 125 -3.89 -1.20 4.17
CA LEU A 125 -3.02 -0.06 3.88
C LEU A 125 -2.15 -0.35 2.65
N ILE A 126 -2.07 0.60 1.72
CA ILE A 126 -1.14 0.49 0.59
C ILE A 126 0.30 0.55 1.14
N PRO A 127 1.18 -0.43 0.84
CA PRO A 127 2.56 -0.41 1.32
C PRO A 127 3.26 0.91 1.00
N ARG A 128 3.88 1.51 2.02
CA ARG A 128 4.52 2.82 1.91
C ARG A 128 6.02 2.69 1.62
N PRO A 129 6.61 3.57 0.80
CA PRO A 129 8.06 3.58 0.59
C PRO A 129 8.86 3.70 1.90
N GLU A 130 8.34 4.43 2.89
CA GLU A 130 8.96 4.59 4.21
C GLU A 130 9.09 3.24 4.94
N THR A 131 8.11 2.34 4.78
CA THR A 131 8.15 1.00 5.37
C THR A 131 9.22 0.10 4.75
N GLU A 132 9.75 0.44 3.56
CA GLU A 132 10.90 -0.28 2.98
C GLU A 132 12.16 -0.12 3.84
N LEU A 133 12.32 1.00 4.57
CA LEU A 133 13.44 1.19 5.49
C LEU A 133 13.39 0.19 6.66
N LEU A 134 12.20 -0.13 7.13
CA LEU A 134 11.98 -1.14 8.18
C LEU A 134 12.44 -2.52 7.67
N VAL A 135 12.02 -2.91 6.46
CA VAL A 135 12.44 -4.18 5.83
C VAL A 135 13.96 -4.19 5.59
N GLU A 136 14.54 -3.09 5.11
CA GLU A 136 15.99 -2.98 4.91
C GLU A 136 16.76 -3.25 6.21
N ARG A 137 16.31 -2.68 7.34
CA ARG A 137 16.93 -2.88 8.65
C ARG A 137 16.78 -4.32 9.15
N ILE A 138 15.62 -4.94 8.94
CA ILE A 138 15.39 -6.36 9.25
C ILE A 138 16.34 -7.25 8.43
N VAL A 139 16.42 -7.04 7.12
CA VAL A 139 17.28 -7.83 6.23
C VAL A 139 18.75 -7.67 6.61
N ARG A 140 19.18 -6.46 6.95
CA ARG A 140 20.54 -6.20 7.44
C ARG A 140 20.83 -6.94 8.74
N HIS A 141 19.91 -6.89 9.70
CA HIS A 141 20.05 -7.58 10.99
C HIS A 141 20.10 -9.10 10.82
N GLY A 142 19.27 -9.65 9.93
CA GLY A 142 19.18 -11.08 9.69
C GLY A 142 20.28 -11.67 8.79
N LYS A 143 21.07 -10.82 8.11
CA LYS A 143 22.08 -11.28 7.16
C LYS A 143 23.16 -12.14 7.85
N GLY A 144 23.37 -13.35 7.34
CA GLY A 144 24.31 -14.31 7.92
C GLY A 144 23.80 -15.04 9.17
N ARG A 145 22.57 -14.76 9.61
CA ARG A 145 21.86 -15.53 10.63
C ARG A 145 20.92 -16.53 9.94
N ASN A 146 20.76 -17.69 10.56
CA ASN A 146 19.99 -18.80 10.02
C ASN A 146 18.89 -19.20 11.00
N GLY A 147 17.74 -19.65 10.50
CA GLY A 147 16.64 -20.15 11.32
C GLY A 147 15.95 -19.08 12.17
N LEU A 148 15.93 -17.82 11.70
CA LEU A 148 15.28 -16.72 12.42
C LEU A 148 13.77 -16.96 12.48
N ARG A 149 13.22 -16.90 13.69
CA ARG A 149 11.78 -16.84 13.90
C ARG A 149 11.34 -15.40 13.98
N CYS A 150 10.46 -15.02 13.09
CA CYS A 150 10.05 -13.65 12.88
C CYS A 150 8.55 -13.49 13.14
N LEU A 151 8.16 -12.34 13.65
CA LEU A 151 6.77 -11.95 13.87
C LEU A 151 6.49 -10.64 13.13
N ASP A 152 5.42 -10.58 12.36
CA ASP A 152 4.90 -9.37 11.73
C ASP A 152 3.52 -9.05 12.31
N ILE A 153 3.35 -7.86 12.86
CA ILE A 153 2.19 -7.46 13.66
C ILE A 153 1.42 -6.38 12.90
N GLY A 154 0.16 -6.66 12.57
CA GLY A 154 -0.63 -5.82 11.67
C GLY A 154 -0.16 -5.99 10.22
N THR A 155 -0.05 -7.24 9.78
CA THR A 155 0.64 -7.58 8.52
C THR A 155 -0.01 -6.96 7.28
N GLY A 156 -1.31 -6.63 7.32
CA GLY A 156 -2.03 -6.00 6.21
C GLY A 156 -1.94 -6.83 4.93
N SER A 157 -1.26 -6.29 3.92
CA SER A 157 -1.00 -6.98 2.64
C SER A 157 0.05 -8.10 2.74
N GLY A 158 0.72 -8.26 3.89
CA GLY A 158 1.86 -9.15 4.07
C GLY A 158 3.20 -8.50 3.74
N CYS A 159 3.24 -7.20 3.45
CA CYS A 159 4.39 -6.56 2.80
C CYS A 159 5.71 -6.73 3.56
N ILE A 160 5.71 -6.54 4.89
CA ILE A 160 6.91 -6.66 5.72
C ILE A 160 7.38 -8.12 5.78
N ALA A 161 6.51 -9.05 6.18
CA ALA A 161 6.85 -10.47 6.28
C ALA A 161 7.30 -11.07 4.95
N ILE A 162 6.57 -10.81 3.86
CA ILE A 162 6.83 -11.38 2.54
C ILE A 162 8.15 -10.84 1.98
N ALA A 163 8.33 -9.52 1.97
CA ALA A 163 9.57 -8.93 1.47
C ALA A 163 10.78 -9.43 2.28
N SER A 164 10.67 -9.43 3.60
CA SER A 164 11.74 -9.94 4.47
C SER A 164 12.04 -11.42 4.22
N ALA A 165 11.01 -12.26 4.05
CA ALA A 165 11.18 -13.68 3.75
C ALA A 165 11.83 -13.93 2.38
N VAL A 166 11.55 -13.11 1.37
CA VAL A 166 12.21 -13.19 0.05
C VAL A 166 13.72 -12.93 0.17
N HIS A 167 14.12 -11.96 1.00
CA HIS A 167 15.54 -11.58 1.16
C HIS A 167 16.28 -12.37 2.26
N LEU A 168 15.54 -13.00 3.18
CA LEU A 168 16.06 -13.87 4.24
C LEU A 168 15.50 -15.30 4.06
N PRO A 169 16.09 -16.12 3.17
CA PRO A 169 15.51 -17.41 2.78
C PRO A 169 15.45 -18.44 3.92
N GLN A 170 16.16 -18.22 5.02
CA GLN A 170 16.15 -19.08 6.21
C GLN A 170 15.40 -18.45 7.39
N SER A 171 14.55 -17.46 7.14
CA SER A 171 13.60 -16.94 8.13
C SER A 171 12.22 -17.56 7.97
N THR A 172 11.52 -17.76 9.08
CA THR A 172 10.11 -18.14 9.15
C THR A 172 9.33 -17.04 9.85
N TRP A 173 8.17 -16.68 9.32
CA TRP A 173 7.37 -15.56 9.74
C TRP A 173 6.00 -16.04 10.22
N LEU A 174 5.62 -15.62 11.41
CA LEU A 174 4.22 -15.55 11.82
C LEU A 174 3.72 -14.14 11.52
N ALA A 175 2.73 -14.01 10.66
CA ALA A 175 2.13 -12.75 10.27
C ALA A 175 0.74 -12.63 10.87
N LEU A 176 0.51 -11.63 11.71
CA LEU A 176 -0.72 -11.43 12.46
C LEU A 176 -1.49 -10.23 11.91
N ASP A 177 -2.80 -10.39 11.76
CA ASP A 177 -3.72 -9.27 11.55
C ASP A 177 -5.03 -9.51 12.29
N VAL A 178 -5.70 -8.45 12.74
CA VAL A 178 -7.04 -8.56 13.33
C VAL A 178 -8.12 -8.71 12.25
N SER A 179 -7.84 -8.23 11.04
CA SER A 179 -8.75 -8.30 9.90
C SER A 179 -8.63 -9.64 9.16
N GLN A 180 -9.75 -10.37 9.08
CA GLN A 180 -9.86 -11.59 8.28
C GLN A 180 -9.54 -11.32 6.80
N ALA A 181 -10.03 -10.20 6.25
CA ALA A 181 -9.82 -9.83 4.85
C ALA A 181 -8.34 -9.54 4.56
N ALA A 182 -7.65 -8.82 5.46
CA ALA A 182 -6.21 -8.57 5.37
C ALA A 182 -5.43 -9.89 5.42
N ALA A 183 -5.75 -10.76 6.39
CA ALA A 183 -5.09 -12.06 6.51
C ALA A 183 -5.26 -12.95 5.27
N GLU A 184 -6.45 -12.97 4.65
CA GLU A 184 -6.68 -13.69 3.40
C GLU A 184 -5.87 -13.11 2.24
N LEU A 185 -5.77 -11.78 2.14
CA LEU A 185 -4.96 -11.12 1.13
C LEU A 185 -3.47 -11.41 1.33
N ALA A 186 -2.96 -11.32 2.56
CA ALA A 186 -1.58 -11.65 2.91
C ALA A 186 -1.21 -13.10 2.55
N ARG A 187 -2.12 -14.07 2.76
CA ARG A 187 -1.91 -15.47 2.32
C ARG A 187 -1.74 -15.58 0.81
N ARG A 188 -2.63 -14.94 0.03
CA ARG A 188 -2.53 -14.92 -1.44
C ARG A 188 -1.21 -14.27 -1.89
N ASN A 189 -0.79 -13.20 -1.24
CA ASN A 189 0.48 -12.54 -1.53
C ASN A 189 1.70 -13.41 -1.19
N ALA A 190 1.65 -14.17 -0.10
CA ALA A 190 2.71 -15.11 0.26
C ALA A 190 2.81 -16.25 -0.77
N GLU A 191 1.69 -16.76 -1.25
CA GLU A 191 1.64 -17.74 -2.35
C GLU A 191 2.22 -17.16 -3.65
N ARG A 192 1.75 -15.98 -4.06
CA ARG A 192 2.22 -15.28 -5.28
C ARG A 192 3.72 -14.98 -5.25
N SER A 193 4.26 -14.68 -4.07
CA SER A 193 5.67 -14.39 -3.86
C SER A 193 6.53 -15.64 -3.62
N GLY A 194 5.93 -16.84 -3.59
CA GLY A 194 6.65 -18.10 -3.41
C GLY A 194 7.26 -18.30 -2.02
N VAL A 195 6.63 -17.74 -0.98
CA VAL A 195 7.10 -17.80 0.42
C VAL A 195 6.06 -18.37 1.39
N ALA A 196 4.96 -18.95 0.89
CA ALA A 196 3.87 -19.48 1.70
C ALA A 196 4.27 -20.63 2.65
N ASP A 197 5.37 -21.34 2.36
CA ASP A 197 5.96 -22.35 3.24
C ASP A 197 6.66 -21.75 4.46
N ARG A 198 6.98 -20.46 4.43
CA ARG A 198 7.73 -19.74 5.47
C ARG A 198 6.97 -18.58 6.09
N VAL A 199 5.89 -18.10 5.46
CA VAL A 199 5.03 -17.03 5.99
C VAL A 199 3.68 -17.61 6.36
N ASN A 200 3.47 -17.90 7.64
CA ASN A 200 2.20 -18.36 8.18
C ASN A 200 1.37 -17.16 8.65
N VAL A 201 0.14 -17.02 8.13
CA VAL A 201 -0.74 -15.88 8.46
C VAL A 201 -1.86 -16.32 9.39
N VAL A 202 -2.02 -15.63 10.52
CA VAL A 202 -3.02 -15.92 11.56
C VAL A 202 -3.85 -14.68 11.87
N VAL A 203 -5.16 -14.87 12.06
CA VAL A 203 -6.04 -13.80 12.53
C VAL A 203 -5.95 -13.75 14.05
N MET A 204 -5.44 -12.64 14.59
CA MET A 204 -5.21 -12.47 16.03
C MET A 204 -5.16 -10.97 16.38
N ASP A 205 -5.77 -10.60 17.51
CA ASP A 205 -5.65 -9.27 18.09
C ASP A 205 -4.52 -9.24 19.13
N ILE A 206 -3.37 -8.67 18.76
CA ILE A 206 -2.18 -8.56 19.62
C ILE A 206 -2.42 -7.72 20.89
N LEU A 207 -3.46 -6.88 20.90
CA LEU A 207 -3.84 -6.11 22.07
C LEU A 207 -4.50 -6.99 23.15
N ARG A 208 -5.05 -8.15 22.76
CA ARG A 208 -5.81 -9.06 23.65
C ARG A 208 -5.10 -10.38 23.88
N GLU A 209 -4.43 -10.89 22.86
CA GLU A 209 -3.83 -12.21 22.84
C GLU A 209 -2.33 -12.12 22.55
N LEU A 210 -1.58 -13.18 22.85
CA LEU A 210 -0.16 -13.28 22.55
C LEU A 210 0.13 -14.60 21.82
N PRO A 211 1.04 -14.61 20.85
CA PRO A 211 1.58 -15.86 20.32
C PRO A 211 2.28 -16.64 21.46
N SER A 212 2.22 -17.97 21.39
CA SER A 212 2.79 -18.85 22.43
C SER A 212 4.31 -18.99 22.38
N GLU A 213 4.97 -18.41 21.38
CA GLU A 213 6.40 -18.54 21.15
C GLU A 213 7.11 -17.18 21.18
N LYS A 214 8.44 -17.24 21.28
CA LYS A 214 9.32 -16.07 21.28
C LYS A 214 9.98 -15.87 19.93
N PHE A 215 10.20 -14.64 19.52
CA PHE A 215 10.72 -14.32 18.20
C PHE A 215 12.07 -13.62 18.28
N ASP A 216 12.94 -13.92 17.31
CA ASP A 216 14.25 -13.29 17.15
C ASP A 216 14.11 -11.91 16.50
N VAL A 217 13.11 -11.75 15.64
CA VAL A 217 12.77 -10.49 14.98
C VAL A 217 11.27 -10.25 15.12
N LEU A 218 10.89 -9.09 15.60
CA LEU A 218 9.50 -8.64 15.60
C LEU A 218 9.41 -7.37 14.76
N ALA A 219 8.36 -7.24 13.97
CA ALA A 219 8.16 -6.10 13.09
C ALA A 219 6.73 -5.58 13.23
N MET A 220 6.58 -4.26 13.17
CA MET A 220 5.26 -3.63 13.25
C MET A 220 5.27 -2.29 12.52
N ASN A 221 4.29 -2.10 11.64
CA ASN A 221 3.84 -0.78 11.21
C ASN A 221 2.40 -0.58 11.74
N PRO A 222 2.23 -0.01 12.95
CA PRO A 222 0.92 0.06 13.58
C PRO A 222 0.09 1.24 13.06
N PRO A 223 -1.22 1.26 13.33
CA PRO A 223 -2.02 2.45 13.12
C PRO A 223 -1.64 3.55 14.14
N TYR A 224 -0.67 4.38 13.79
CA TYR A 224 -0.03 5.34 14.71
C TYR A 224 -0.59 6.76 14.63
N ILE A 225 -1.59 7.02 13.78
CA ILE A 225 -2.13 8.37 13.61
C ILE A 225 -3.09 8.65 14.78
N PRO A 226 -2.88 9.72 15.56
CA PRO A 226 -3.83 10.11 16.60
C PRO A 226 -5.22 10.36 16.01
N SER A 227 -6.27 9.95 16.72
CA SER A 227 -7.66 10.09 16.26
C SER A 227 -8.01 11.55 15.94
N ALA A 228 -7.43 12.50 16.68
CA ALA A 228 -7.59 13.93 16.46
C ALA A 228 -7.01 14.44 15.13
N ASP A 229 -6.02 13.75 14.57
CA ASP A 229 -5.29 14.17 13.37
C ASP A 229 -5.88 13.53 12.09
N VAL A 230 -6.70 12.48 12.22
CA VAL A 230 -7.35 11.79 11.09
C VAL A 230 -8.13 12.74 10.16
N PRO A 231 -8.88 13.75 10.65
CA PRO A 231 -9.57 14.71 9.78
C PRO A 231 -8.63 15.53 8.87
N GLU A 232 -7.37 15.74 9.30
CA GLU A 232 -6.36 16.54 8.60
C GLU A 232 -5.56 15.75 7.56
N LEU A 233 -5.73 14.41 7.52
CA LEU A 233 -5.08 13.57 6.53
C LEU A 233 -5.50 13.95 5.11
N GLU A 234 -4.60 13.65 4.17
CA GLU A 234 -4.91 13.79 2.75
C GLU A 234 -6.21 13.03 2.42
N PRO A 235 -7.15 13.64 1.67
CA PRO A 235 -8.45 13.02 1.40
C PRO A 235 -8.34 11.62 0.78
N VAL A 236 -7.33 11.39 -0.05
CA VAL A 236 -7.10 10.08 -0.67
C VAL A 236 -6.77 8.99 0.36
N VAL A 237 -6.04 9.33 1.43
CA VAL A 237 -5.72 8.41 2.52
C VAL A 237 -6.96 8.23 3.39
N ARG A 238 -7.52 9.34 3.88
CA ARG A 238 -8.67 9.35 4.80
C ARG A 238 -9.91 8.66 4.24
N ASP A 239 -10.20 8.85 2.95
CA ASP A 239 -11.47 8.45 2.37
C ASP A 239 -11.42 7.06 1.70
N TYR A 240 -10.23 6.51 1.40
CA TYR A 240 -10.08 5.22 0.70
C TYR A 240 -9.35 4.14 1.49
N GLU A 241 -8.46 4.48 2.41
CA GLU A 241 -7.73 3.48 3.17
C GLU A 241 -8.49 3.06 4.43
N PRO A 242 -8.33 1.81 4.88
CA PRO A 242 -9.10 1.30 6.01
C PRO A 242 -8.72 2.04 7.29
N HIS A 243 -9.71 2.65 7.94
CA HIS A 243 -9.54 3.43 9.18
C HIS A 243 -8.75 2.69 10.27
N ILE A 244 -9.01 1.39 10.44
CA ILE A 244 -8.32 0.51 11.41
C ILE A 244 -6.81 0.37 11.17
N ALA A 245 -6.33 0.63 9.94
CA ALA A 245 -4.91 0.62 9.62
C ALA A 245 -4.26 2.00 9.77
N LEU A 246 -5.04 3.06 9.98
CA LEU A 246 -4.55 4.44 10.12
C LEU A 246 -4.41 4.86 11.59
N THR A 247 -5.45 4.62 12.38
CA THR A 247 -5.52 5.10 13.78
C THR A 247 -5.89 3.98 14.76
N ASP A 248 -5.37 4.09 15.97
CA ASP A 248 -5.77 3.27 17.11
C ASP A 248 -7.02 3.82 17.83
N ASP A 249 -7.69 4.82 17.23
CA ASP A 249 -8.81 5.59 17.80
C ASP A 249 -8.46 6.28 19.12
N SER A 250 -7.18 6.53 19.37
CA SER A 250 -6.64 7.14 20.59
C SER A 250 -5.54 8.16 20.23
N ASP A 251 -4.41 8.10 20.91
CA ASP A 251 -3.26 8.99 20.77
C ASP A 251 -2.18 8.44 19.81
N GLY A 252 -2.48 7.37 19.07
CA GLY A 252 -1.55 6.75 18.15
C GLY A 252 -0.46 5.92 18.84
N LEU A 253 -0.54 5.71 20.16
CA LEU A 253 0.52 5.08 20.95
C LEU A 253 0.14 3.73 21.58
N THR A 254 -1.09 3.25 21.36
CA THR A 254 -1.63 2.04 22.00
C THR A 254 -0.77 0.79 21.73
N PHE A 255 -0.40 0.57 20.47
CA PHE A 255 0.36 -0.61 20.06
C PHE A 255 1.78 -0.62 20.63
N TYR A 256 2.47 0.53 20.64
CA TYR A 256 3.82 0.61 21.22
C TYR A 256 3.80 0.32 22.73
N ARG A 257 2.83 0.88 23.47
CA ARG A 257 2.66 0.58 24.91
C ARG A 257 2.43 -0.90 25.15
N ARG A 258 1.55 -1.51 24.35
CA ARG A 258 1.26 -2.94 24.44
C ARG A 258 2.53 -3.76 24.19
N LEU A 259 3.20 -3.56 23.05
CA LEU A 259 4.37 -4.37 22.69
C LEU A 259 5.54 -4.17 23.64
N ALA A 260 5.79 -2.96 24.12
CA ALA A 260 6.81 -2.72 25.14
C ALA A 260 6.51 -3.52 26.43
N SER A 261 5.23 -3.57 26.85
CA SER A 261 4.83 -4.28 28.07
C SER A 261 4.93 -5.79 27.99
N VAL A 262 4.68 -6.38 26.81
CA VAL A 262 4.69 -7.85 26.60
C VAL A 262 5.97 -8.36 25.97
N ALA A 263 6.93 -7.49 25.64
CA ALA A 263 8.21 -7.87 25.05
C ALA A 263 8.91 -9.02 25.80
N PRO A 264 8.94 -9.10 27.15
CA PRO A 264 9.56 -10.22 27.86
C PRO A 264 8.94 -11.59 27.55
N ASP A 265 7.67 -11.62 27.12
CA ASP A 265 6.93 -12.86 26.85
C ASP A 265 7.08 -13.32 25.40
N ILE A 266 7.21 -12.38 24.44
CA ILE A 266 7.21 -12.66 23.00
C ILE A 266 8.57 -12.44 22.31
N MET A 267 9.53 -11.79 22.96
CA MET A 267 10.86 -11.54 22.39
C MET A 267 11.88 -12.54 22.94
N ALA A 268 12.72 -13.07 22.04
CA ALA A 268 13.86 -13.90 22.42
C ALA A 268 14.90 -13.07 23.20
N GLU A 269 15.82 -13.74 23.90
CA GLU A 269 16.85 -13.07 24.72
C GLU A 269 17.74 -12.12 23.90
N SER A 270 18.13 -12.53 22.69
CA SER A 270 18.84 -11.69 21.70
C SER A 270 17.92 -11.13 20.61
N GLY A 271 16.60 -11.13 20.87
CA GLY A 271 15.60 -10.67 19.92
C GLY A 271 15.58 -9.15 19.80
N VAL A 272 15.10 -8.67 18.64
CA VAL A 272 14.97 -7.24 18.32
C VAL A 272 13.61 -6.97 17.70
N MET A 273 12.98 -5.88 18.10
CA MET A 273 11.75 -5.36 17.51
C MET A 273 12.04 -4.15 16.63
N PHE A 274 11.39 -4.08 15.47
CA PHE A 274 11.49 -3.00 14.50
C PHE A 274 10.11 -2.36 14.37
N TRP A 275 9.97 -1.13 14.82
CA TRP A 275 8.70 -0.40 14.81
C TRP A 275 8.79 0.81 13.89
N GLU A 276 7.91 0.88 12.90
CA GLU A 276 7.65 2.16 12.23
C GLU A 276 7.01 3.11 13.24
N ILE A 277 7.41 4.38 13.21
CA ILE A 277 6.90 5.42 14.11
C ILE A 277 6.41 6.64 13.34
N GLY A 278 5.35 7.27 13.87
CA GLY A 278 4.77 8.48 13.30
C GLY A 278 5.63 9.71 13.54
N PHE A 279 5.42 10.73 12.70
CA PHE A 279 6.06 12.04 12.86
C PHE A 279 5.74 12.64 14.23
N GLY A 280 6.76 13.16 14.94
CA GLY A 280 6.58 13.77 16.27
C GLY A 280 6.38 12.78 17.42
N GLN A 281 6.43 11.46 17.19
CA GLN A 281 6.25 10.47 18.25
C GLN A 281 7.55 10.03 18.94
N LYS A 282 8.72 10.42 18.42
CA LYS A 282 10.04 9.97 18.87
C LYS A 282 10.21 9.95 20.38
N GLU A 283 9.97 11.08 21.04
CA GLU A 283 10.16 11.23 22.48
C GLU A 283 9.21 10.31 23.27
N SER A 284 7.95 10.21 22.84
CA SER A 284 6.96 9.32 23.46
C SER A 284 7.35 7.84 23.34
N ILE A 285 7.89 7.45 22.18
CA ILE A 285 8.38 6.08 21.97
C ILE A 285 9.55 5.75 22.88
N ILE A 286 10.51 6.68 23.02
CA ILE A 286 11.64 6.53 23.94
C ILE A 286 11.13 6.35 25.38
N ASP A 287 10.22 7.21 25.83
CA ASP A 287 9.66 7.13 27.18
C ASP A 287 8.94 5.79 27.44
N ILE A 288 8.15 5.31 26.48
CA ILE A 288 7.46 4.00 26.56
C ILE A 288 8.47 2.85 26.67
N VAL A 289 9.51 2.85 25.84
CA VAL A 289 10.54 1.81 25.82
C VAL A 289 11.31 1.80 27.15
N MET A 290 11.78 2.97 27.60
CA MET A 290 12.59 3.10 28.81
C MET A 290 11.81 2.73 30.07
N ALA A 291 10.52 3.07 30.13
CA ALA A 291 9.63 2.66 31.23
C ALA A 291 9.52 1.14 31.37
N ASN A 292 9.73 0.39 30.29
CA ASN A 292 9.72 -1.08 30.26
C ASN A 292 11.12 -1.70 30.35
N ARG A 293 12.16 -0.93 30.68
CA ARG A 293 13.57 -1.39 30.80
C ARG A 293 14.13 -2.03 29.54
N LEU A 294 13.61 -1.62 28.39
CA LEU A 294 14.14 -1.95 27.07
C LEU A 294 15.09 -0.83 26.63
N ALA A 295 15.94 -1.13 25.65
CA ALA A 295 16.76 -0.13 24.98
C ALA A 295 16.16 0.18 23.59
N VAL A 296 16.42 1.39 23.10
CA VAL A 296 15.91 1.87 21.81
C VAL A 296 16.98 2.63 21.04
N GLU A 297 17.08 2.35 19.74
CA GLU A 297 17.80 3.14 18.75
C GLU A 297 16.76 3.76 17.79
N ILE A 298 16.84 5.07 17.58
CA ILE A 298 15.98 5.77 16.62
C ILE A 298 16.74 5.92 15.30
N VAL A 299 16.10 5.52 14.21
CA VAL A 299 16.62 5.62 12.87
C VAL A 299 15.76 6.60 12.08
N ASP A 300 16.43 7.58 11.49
CA ASP A 300 15.82 8.56 10.61
C ASP A 300 15.71 8.03 9.17
N ASP A 301 14.71 8.53 8.44
CA ASP A 301 14.60 8.33 7.00
C ASP A 301 15.62 9.19 6.23
N LEU A 302 15.61 9.08 4.89
CA LEU A 302 16.54 9.83 4.02
C LEU A 302 16.37 11.36 4.11
N SER A 303 15.23 11.83 4.65
CA SER A 303 14.95 13.25 4.88
C SER A 303 15.34 13.70 6.29
N GLY A 304 15.91 12.82 7.11
CA GLY A 304 16.29 13.11 8.49
C GLY A 304 15.09 13.11 9.45
N ILE A 305 13.96 12.51 9.07
CA ILE A 305 12.78 12.41 9.92
C ILE A 305 12.82 11.07 10.67
N PRO A 306 12.69 11.04 12.01
CA PRO A 306 12.57 9.80 12.77
C PRO A 306 11.43 8.93 12.23
N ARG A 307 11.76 7.70 11.81
CA ARG A 307 10.80 6.80 11.16
C ARG A 307 10.77 5.40 11.73
N LEU A 308 11.86 4.97 12.35
CA LEU A 308 11.98 3.63 12.89
C LEU A 308 12.55 3.68 14.31
N ALA A 309 11.95 2.90 15.21
CA ALA A 309 12.53 2.54 16.49
C ALA A 309 12.96 1.08 16.46
N ILE A 310 14.25 0.84 16.71
CA ILE A 310 14.82 -0.50 16.91
C ILE A 310 14.88 -0.72 18.42
N VAL A 311 14.17 -1.73 18.92
CA VAL A 311 13.97 -1.96 20.36
C VAL A 311 14.46 -3.36 20.73
N GLY A 312 15.14 -3.50 21.85
CA GLY A 312 15.62 -4.80 22.32
C GLY A 312 15.88 -4.82 23.82
N ASN A 313 16.33 -5.97 24.32
CA ASN A 313 16.69 -6.10 25.73
C ASN A 313 17.90 -5.19 26.06
N SER A 314 17.90 -4.66 27.29
CA SER A 314 19.03 -3.89 27.80
C SER A 314 20.34 -4.68 27.69
N GLY A 315 21.33 -4.15 26.97
CA GLY A 315 22.64 -4.80 26.76
C GLY A 315 22.76 -5.63 25.48
N VAL A 316 21.71 -5.76 24.67
CA VAL A 316 21.78 -6.38 23.35
C VAL A 316 22.24 -5.36 22.30
N THR A 317 23.18 -5.75 21.44
CA THR A 317 23.57 -4.94 20.28
C THR A 317 22.45 -4.93 19.25
N MET A 318 21.91 -3.74 18.94
CA MET A 318 20.74 -3.57 18.08
C MET A 318 21.08 -3.37 16.59
N SER A 319 22.38 -3.30 16.24
CA SER A 319 22.87 -3.08 14.87
C SER A 319 24.11 -3.91 14.50
#